data_AF-A0A0A6D6L5-F1
#
_entry.id   AF-A0A0A6D6L5-F1
#
_cell.length_a   1.000
_cell.length_b   1.000
_cell.length_c   1.000
_cell.angle_alpha   90.00
_cell.angle_beta   90.00
_cell.angle_gamma   90.00
#
_symmetry.space_group_name_H-M   'P 1'
#
loop_
_entity.id
_entity.type
_entity.pdbx_description
1 polymer ?
#
loop_
_entity_poly.entity_id
_entity_poly.type
_entity_poly.pdbx_seq_one_letter_code
_entity_poly.pdbx_strand_id
1 'polypeptide(L)'
;MEAVTRIEQALDSFPATLSLYREQLKHWASRAADKVSHTADLPSLMGMERIIRFGSDSTAVSSTDNEFFSGVVQCPKGGLMQIESKFESVYDIPLGNIAVDVIAMDGGATTPITLDAQGKGSFKGLPGKFYRVLVHSDVTPDQVEDLFKAYDGLTAELDGWLRSEWQGFKPQWSQSVATAAGNGMLAGSWAAIEGVWDSIGLLSDILKDPGQFAERLGSGAADLIELAKNAPEVMQKLQLLVSDEAALCLLLRTASLWLEMLPPSEVAGKTAEAASMMMVQLLIDVLISVVLTFVSGGAGIAYLTLRLADRAVQLLSAVKRLVKAMFGIVEGFIKYVDQYKTVAARGIAAGVKKGRMQLRWNAQRNTLLKKDEHHDDSPDQAKNPNGDSADCVPFTCTNGCPVSMVTGEELLTLTDAVLDGVLPFEFTRLYRSSAAEIDIGLGFGWSHSLAHRLAFEGDFVVWVDHENRRTRFPLPSAARPAIHNSLSRAAIFLGDEPEELILALAGETARFYHFRAGRLTAISDAYGNRLTVQRDRSDRVQRLDNGAGRSLLLRYDRAQLVGVDYQVFHDGAWSTEQALVSYRYDAYQHLIEATNAVGDSERYDYDDAHVILQRQLAGGASFFWEWERSG
;
A
#
# COMPACT_ATOMS: atom_id res chain seq x y z
N MET A 1 -16.99 19.89 7.59
CA MET A 1 -16.64 19.45 8.96
C MET A 1 -15.89 18.12 8.94
N GLU A 2 -16.31 17.12 8.15
CA GLU A 2 -15.66 15.80 8.09
C GLU A 2 -14.14 15.80 7.77
N ALA A 3 -13.67 16.64 6.84
CA ALA A 3 -12.24 16.73 6.51
C ALA A 3 -11.36 17.30 7.65
N VAL A 4 -11.89 18.27 8.41
CA VAL A 4 -11.20 18.85 9.57
C VAL A 4 -11.04 17.79 10.66
N THR A 5 -12.12 17.05 10.95
CA THR A 5 -12.09 15.96 11.94
C THR A 5 -11.12 14.84 11.52
N ARG A 6 -11.05 14.52 10.23
CA ARG A 6 -10.09 13.53 9.69
C ARG A 6 -8.64 13.96 9.87
N ILE A 7 -8.32 15.21 9.57
CA ILE A 7 -6.97 15.77 9.75
C ILE A 7 -6.58 15.77 11.23
N GLU A 8 -7.50 16.14 12.11
CA GLU A 8 -7.27 16.11 13.56
C GLU A 8 -6.99 14.69 14.08
N GLN A 9 -7.77 13.69 13.62
CA GLN A 9 -7.51 12.29 13.93
C GLN A 9 -6.14 11.82 13.40
N ALA A 10 -5.76 12.25 12.19
CA ALA A 10 -4.47 11.91 11.61
C ALA A 10 -3.30 12.52 12.40
N LEU A 11 -3.43 13.77 12.88
CA LEU A 11 -2.46 14.43 13.77
C LEU A 11 -2.40 13.73 15.13
N ASP A 12 -3.53 13.31 15.70
CA ASP A 12 -3.57 12.59 16.98
C ASP A 12 -2.93 11.20 16.88
N SER A 13 -2.93 10.59 15.69
CA SER A 13 -2.22 9.33 15.42
C SER A 13 -0.71 9.50 15.17
N PHE A 14 -0.22 10.72 14.90
CA PHE A 14 1.17 10.95 14.49
C PHE A 14 2.22 10.50 15.53
N PRO A 15 2.04 10.72 16.85
CA PRO A 15 2.97 10.20 17.86
C PRO A 15 3.10 8.67 17.86
N ALA A 16 2.10 7.94 17.35
CA ALA A 16 2.11 6.49 17.21
C ALA A 16 2.71 5.99 15.89
N THR A 17 3.29 6.87 15.05
CA THR A 17 3.84 6.49 13.74
C THR A 17 4.93 5.42 13.86
N LEU A 18 5.83 5.55 14.84
CA LEU A 18 6.92 4.58 15.03
C LEU A 18 6.44 3.27 15.65
N SER A 19 5.43 3.29 16.50
CA SER A 19 4.82 2.07 17.03
C SER A 19 4.08 1.30 15.94
N LEU A 20 3.37 2.00 15.04
CA LEU A 20 2.73 1.40 13.86
C LEU A 20 3.77 0.82 12.90
N TYR A 21 4.83 1.56 12.58
CA TYR A 21 5.97 1.09 11.79
C TYR A 21 6.59 -0.19 12.40
N ARG A 22 6.72 -0.24 13.72
CA ARG A 22 7.21 -1.42 14.46
C ARG A 22 6.26 -2.61 14.42
N GLU A 23 4.95 -2.40 14.57
CA GLU A 23 3.95 -3.48 14.47
C GLU A 23 3.89 -4.07 13.07
N GLN A 24 3.98 -3.24 12.04
CA GLN A 24 4.03 -3.72 10.66
C GLN A 24 5.31 -4.51 10.37
N LEU A 25 6.47 -4.04 10.83
CA LEU A 25 7.72 -4.82 10.75
C LEU A 25 7.59 -6.20 11.43
N LYS A 26 6.89 -6.28 12.58
CA LYS A 26 6.64 -7.55 13.30
C LYS A 26 5.76 -8.51 12.53
N HIS A 27 4.68 -8.03 11.90
CA HIS A 27 3.80 -8.85 11.07
C HIS A 27 4.47 -9.38 9.79
N TRP A 28 5.53 -8.72 9.33
CA TRP A 28 6.29 -9.11 8.14
C TRP A 28 7.43 -10.07 8.49
N ALA A 29 8.10 -9.85 9.62
CA ALA A 29 9.09 -10.76 10.16
C ALA A 29 8.48 -12.11 10.58
N SER A 30 7.24 -12.13 11.08
CA SER A 30 6.56 -13.38 11.47
C SER A 30 6.22 -14.32 10.29
N ARG A 31 6.18 -13.83 9.05
CA ARG A 31 6.03 -14.67 7.84
C ARG A 31 7.36 -15.24 7.33
N ALA A 32 8.48 -14.58 7.61
CA ALA A 32 9.82 -15.12 7.37
C ALA A 32 10.29 -16.06 8.50
N ALA A 33 9.71 -15.93 9.69
CA ALA A 33 10.09 -16.65 10.90
C ALA A 33 9.13 -17.80 11.23
N ASP A 34 9.09 -18.83 10.37
CA ASP A 34 8.69 -20.18 10.81
C ASP A 34 9.87 -20.95 11.44
N LYS A 35 10.92 -20.22 11.85
CA LYS A 35 11.96 -20.67 12.78
C LYS A 35 12.64 -19.43 13.37
N VAL A 36 12.84 -19.46 14.69
CA VAL A 36 13.65 -18.57 15.53
C VAL A 36 12.86 -17.48 16.27
N SER A 37 12.81 -17.65 17.58
CA SER A 37 12.14 -16.78 18.55
C SER A 37 13.03 -15.66 19.07
N HIS A 38 12.38 -14.57 19.50
CA HIS A 38 12.83 -13.57 20.47
C HIS A 38 14.05 -12.69 20.12
N THR A 39 14.04 -12.01 18.96
CA THR A 39 14.93 -10.84 18.69
C THR A 39 14.27 -9.71 17.85
N ALA A 40 12.95 -9.74 17.63
CA ALA A 40 12.23 -8.87 16.69
C ALA A 40 11.93 -7.42 17.17
N ASP A 41 12.71 -6.88 18.11
CA ASP A 41 12.44 -5.59 18.78
C ASP A 41 13.47 -4.48 18.51
N LEU A 42 14.36 -4.66 17.53
CA LEU A 42 15.40 -3.67 17.20
C LEU A 42 15.06 -2.88 15.91
N PRO A 43 15.35 -1.55 15.85
CA PRO A 43 15.19 -0.74 14.63
C PRO A 43 15.95 -1.33 13.43
N SER A 44 15.55 -1.01 12.19
CA SER A 44 16.13 -1.57 10.97
C SER A 44 17.63 -1.34 10.78
N LEU A 45 18.28 -0.50 11.59
CA LEU A 45 19.73 -0.46 11.78
C LEU A 45 20.34 -1.78 12.31
N MET A 46 19.52 -2.74 12.74
CA MET A 46 19.93 -3.95 13.46
C MET A 46 19.46 -5.29 12.84
N GLY A 47 18.64 -5.27 11.78
CA GLY A 47 18.07 -6.48 11.17
C GLY A 47 18.64 -6.78 9.80
N MET A 48 19.84 -7.38 9.68
CA MET A 48 20.40 -7.77 8.38
C MET A 48 20.40 -9.30 8.20
N GLU A 49 19.78 -9.79 7.12
CA GLU A 49 20.18 -11.04 6.48
C GLU A 49 21.34 -10.73 5.51
N ARG A 50 22.44 -11.49 5.54
CA ARG A 50 23.65 -11.15 4.77
C ARG A 50 24.13 -12.26 3.84
N ILE A 51 24.36 -11.90 2.58
CA ILE A 51 24.94 -12.76 1.55
C ILE A 51 26.44 -12.51 1.49
N ILE A 52 27.24 -13.56 1.66
CA ILE A 52 28.70 -13.52 1.52
C ILE A 52 29.04 -13.83 0.06
N ARG A 53 29.85 -12.97 -0.59
CA ARG A 53 30.41 -13.24 -1.93
C ARG A 53 31.88 -13.64 -1.81
N PHE A 54 32.20 -14.83 -2.29
CA PHE A 54 33.57 -15.34 -2.44
C PHE A 54 33.85 -15.53 -3.94
N GLY A 55 34.64 -14.65 -4.54
CA GLY A 55 34.89 -14.73 -5.98
C GLY A 55 33.58 -14.65 -6.77
N SER A 56 33.35 -15.59 -7.69
CA SER A 56 32.15 -15.66 -8.53
C SER A 56 30.92 -16.28 -7.86
N ASP A 57 31.02 -16.79 -6.62
CA ASP A 57 29.92 -17.49 -5.96
C ASP A 57 29.42 -16.75 -4.70
N SER A 58 28.10 -16.81 -4.47
CA SER A 58 27.39 -16.17 -3.34
C SER A 58 26.67 -17.19 -2.46
N THR A 59 26.78 -17.08 -1.14
CA THR A 59 26.03 -17.89 -0.17
C THR A 59 25.32 -17.00 0.86
N ALA A 60 24.02 -17.23 1.10
CA ALA A 60 23.23 -16.55 2.14
C ALA A 60 23.37 -17.28 3.48
N VAL A 61 23.54 -16.55 4.59
CA VAL A 61 23.66 -17.15 5.94
C VAL A 61 22.73 -16.46 6.94
N SER A 62 22.09 -17.27 7.78
CA SER A 62 21.06 -16.91 8.78
C SER A 62 21.60 -16.11 9.98
N SER A 63 20.73 -15.31 10.61
CA SER A 63 20.98 -14.32 11.67
C SER A 63 20.94 -14.86 13.12
N THR A 64 21.05 -16.17 13.35
CA THR A 64 20.92 -16.76 14.70
C THR A 64 22.16 -16.65 15.59
N ASP A 65 23.31 -16.31 15.02
CA ASP A 65 24.58 -16.35 15.75
C ASP A 65 25.03 -14.93 16.09
N ASN A 66 25.06 -14.60 17.40
CA ASN A 66 25.50 -13.31 17.96
C ASN A 66 26.99 -12.96 17.67
N GLU A 67 27.70 -13.78 16.89
CA GLU A 67 29.11 -13.59 16.54
C GLU A 67 29.29 -13.70 15.02
N PHE A 68 29.39 -12.56 14.33
CA PHE A 68 29.68 -12.54 12.89
C PHE A 68 31.18 -12.37 12.63
N PHE A 69 31.77 -13.27 11.84
CA PHE A 69 33.22 -13.34 11.61
C PHE A 69 33.63 -12.63 10.31
N SER A 70 34.70 -11.82 10.32
CA SER A 70 35.31 -11.33 9.08
C SER A 70 35.96 -12.44 8.27
N GLY A 71 36.25 -12.16 6.99
CA GLY A 71 37.20 -12.96 6.23
C GLY A 71 38.55 -13.06 6.96
N VAL A 72 39.13 -14.25 6.98
CA VAL A 72 40.41 -14.52 7.66
C VAL A 72 41.57 -13.94 6.82
N VAL A 73 42.46 -13.19 7.47
CA VAL A 73 43.58 -12.49 6.81
C VAL A 73 44.91 -13.01 7.32
N GLN A 74 45.82 -13.33 6.41
CA GLN A 74 47.19 -13.70 6.77
C GLN A 74 48.04 -12.43 7.01
N CYS A 75 48.73 -12.38 8.15
CA CYS A 75 49.60 -11.27 8.50
C CYS A 75 50.83 -11.21 7.58
N PRO A 76 51.15 -10.05 6.96
CA PRO A 76 52.27 -9.90 6.04
C PRO A 76 53.61 -10.05 6.75
N LYS A 77 54.70 -10.27 5.99
CA LYS A 77 56.06 -10.47 6.53
C LYS A 77 56.55 -9.33 7.45
N GLY A 78 56.02 -8.11 7.29
CA GLY A 78 56.33 -6.95 8.13
C GLY A 78 55.54 -6.88 9.45
N GLY A 79 54.63 -7.81 9.72
CA GLY A 79 53.83 -7.89 10.96
C GLY A 79 52.77 -6.80 11.13
N LEU A 80 52.79 -5.73 10.33
CA LEU A 80 51.82 -4.64 10.43
C LEU A 80 50.59 -4.94 9.58
N MET A 81 49.42 -4.82 10.18
CA MET A 81 48.14 -4.89 9.51
C MET A 81 47.35 -3.61 9.74
N GLN A 82 46.84 -3.02 8.65
CA GLN A 82 46.01 -1.83 8.71
C GLN A 82 44.54 -2.21 8.59
N ILE A 83 43.73 -1.60 9.44
CA ILE A 83 42.28 -1.71 9.47
C ILE A 83 41.72 -0.37 9.01
N GLU A 84 40.80 -0.38 8.07
CA GLU A 84 40.11 0.82 7.59
C GLU A 84 38.59 0.59 7.64
N SER A 85 37.83 1.63 7.97
CA SER A 85 36.38 1.64 8.06
C SER A 85 35.84 2.79 7.22
N LYS A 86 35.05 2.46 6.19
CA LYS A 86 34.54 3.41 5.20
C LYS A 86 33.17 3.00 4.65
N PHE A 87 32.34 3.96 4.27
CA PHE A 87 31.12 3.68 3.51
C PHE A 87 31.43 3.18 2.10
N GLU A 88 30.55 2.31 1.58
CA GLU A 88 30.56 1.89 0.19
C GLU A 88 30.03 3.03 -0.69
N SER A 89 30.96 3.89 -1.11
CA SER A 89 30.73 5.04 -1.99
C SER A 89 31.94 5.20 -2.91
N VAL A 90 31.74 5.84 -4.07
CA VAL A 90 32.82 6.17 -5.02
C VAL A 90 33.85 7.13 -4.40
N TYR A 91 33.50 7.83 -3.31
CA TYR A 91 34.29 8.90 -2.70
C TYR A 91 34.99 8.52 -1.37
N ASP A 92 35.00 7.24 -0.99
CA ASP A 92 35.83 6.73 0.12
C ASP A 92 35.55 7.39 1.49
N ILE A 93 34.28 7.63 1.83
CA ILE A 93 33.85 8.35 3.06
C ILE A 93 34.27 7.58 4.33
N PRO A 94 35.12 8.14 5.21
CA PRO A 94 35.60 7.48 6.42
C PRO A 94 34.54 7.36 7.50
N LEU A 95 34.60 6.28 8.27
CA LEU A 95 33.77 6.10 9.46
C LEU A 95 34.65 5.69 10.66
N GLY A 96 34.85 6.65 11.57
CA GLY A 96 35.72 6.52 12.73
C GLY A 96 35.03 6.21 14.06
N ASN A 97 35.83 6.14 15.14
CA ASN A 97 35.39 5.91 16.52
C ASN A 97 34.65 4.58 16.73
N ILE A 98 35.07 3.54 16.01
CA ILE A 98 34.53 2.18 16.12
C ILE A 98 35.56 1.32 16.83
N ALA A 99 35.12 0.57 17.83
CA ALA A 99 35.93 -0.44 18.50
C ALA A 99 35.88 -1.75 17.70
N VAL A 100 37.04 -2.32 17.42
CA VAL A 100 37.19 -3.59 16.70
C VAL A 100 38.16 -4.48 17.44
N ASP A 101 37.88 -5.77 17.45
CA ASP A 101 38.69 -6.79 18.06
C ASP A 101 39.42 -7.59 16.99
N VAL A 102 40.74 -7.61 17.06
CA VAL A 102 41.56 -8.50 16.23
C VAL A 102 41.76 -9.81 16.96
N ILE A 103 41.21 -10.88 16.41
CA ILE A 103 41.26 -12.23 16.99
C ILE A 103 42.27 -13.07 16.21
N ALA A 104 43.26 -13.61 16.91
CA ALA A 104 44.17 -14.60 16.34
C ALA A 104 43.43 -15.93 16.13
N MET A 105 43.49 -16.48 14.91
CA MET A 105 42.86 -17.78 14.61
C MET A 105 43.54 -18.94 15.35
N ASP A 106 44.81 -18.77 15.69
CA ASP A 106 45.59 -19.71 16.47
C ASP A 106 45.47 -19.35 17.96
N GLY A 107 44.60 -20.04 18.69
CA GLY A 107 44.45 -19.88 20.15
C GLY A 107 43.46 -18.82 20.62
N GLY A 108 42.80 -18.09 19.71
CA GLY A 108 41.64 -17.24 20.04
C GLY A 108 41.96 -15.95 20.80
N ALA A 109 43.23 -15.54 20.89
CA ALA A 109 43.61 -14.31 21.58
C ALA A 109 43.01 -13.07 20.89
N THR A 110 42.31 -12.24 21.67
CA THR A 110 41.61 -11.04 21.19
C THR A 110 42.37 -9.76 21.58
N THR A 111 42.53 -8.83 20.64
CA THR A 111 43.13 -7.51 20.88
C THR A 111 42.19 -6.40 20.43
N PRO A 112 41.69 -5.56 21.36
CA PRO A 112 40.83 -4.43 21.02
C PRO A 112 41.63 -3.28 20.38
N ILE A 113 41.04 -2.67 19.36
CA ILE A 113 41.58 -1.54 18.59
C ILE A 113 40.44 -0.55 18.35
N THR A 114 40.65 0.70 18.74
CA THR A 114 39.74 1.78 18.39
C THR A 114 40.22 2.44 17.10
N LEU A 115 39.34 2.52 16.11
CA LEU A 115 39.61 3.25 14.87
C LEU A 115 39.57 4.76 15.12
N ASP A 116 40.53 5.48 14.54
CA ASP A 116 40.59 6.94 14.61
C ASP A 116 39.42 7.62 13.88
N ALA A 117 39.34 8.95 13.93
CA ALA A 117 38.28 9.73 13.29
C ALA A 117 38.21 9.52 11.76
N GLN A 118 39.30 9.07 11.14
CA GLN A 118 39.41 8.76 9.72
C GLN A 118 39.10 7.27 9.43
N GLY A 119 38.61 6.53 10.43
CA GLY A 119 38.26 5.13 10.33
C GLY A 119 39.46 4.20 10.24
N LYS A 120 40.65 4.63 10.66
CA LYS A 120 41.89 3.84 10.53
C LYS A 120 42.36 3.29 11.88
N GLY A 121 42.85 2.06 11.84
CA GLY A 121 43.48 1.36 12.96
C GLY A 121 44.68 0.56 12.49
N SER A 122 45.57 0.20 13.41
CA SER A 122 46.74 -0.62 13.10
C SER A 122 46.95 -1.68 14.16
N PHE A 123 47.20 -2.90 13.72
CA PHE A 123 47.51 -4.05 14.56
C PHE A 123 48.86 -4.65 14.17
N LYS A 124 49.66 -5.05 15.16
CA LYS A 124 50.92 -5.74 14.92
C LYS A 124 50.76 -7.23 15.22
N GLY A 125 50.60 -8.03 14.17
CA GLY A 125 50.51 -9.48 14.22
C GLY A 125 51.85 -10.19 14.00
N LEU A 126 51.83 -11.49 14.19
CA LEU A 126 52.95 -12.39 13.90
C LEU A 126 52.95 -12.72 12.40
N PRO A 127 54.07 -12.49 11.68
CA PRO A 127 54.17 -12.82 10.27
C PRO A 127 53.71 -14.24 9.91
N GLY A 128 52.85 -14.37 8.90
CA GLY A 128 52.35 -15.66 8.41
C GLY A 128 51.20 -16.27 9.22
N LYS A 129 50.84 -15.69 10.38
CA LYS A 129 49.68 -16.10 11.19
C LYS A 129 48.38 -15.47 10.68
N PHE A 130 47.27 -16.13 10.96
CA PHE A 130 45.95 -15.73 10.50
C PHE A 130 45.18 -15.00 11.59
N TYR A 131 44.52 -13.91 11.20
CA TYR A 131 43.75 -13.05 12.09
C TYR A 131 42.41 -12.71 11.46
N ARG A 132 41.41 -12.43 12.30
CA ARG A 132 40.09 -11.90 11.91
C ARG A 132 39.76 -10.65 12.70
N VAL A 133 38.89 -9.80 12.18
CA VAL A 133 38.40 -8.59 12.85
C VAL A 133 36.93 -8.79 13.19
N LEU A 134 36.60 -8.61 14.46
CA LEU A 134 35.23 -8.60 14.96
C LEU A 134 34.90 -7.17 15.37
N VAL A 135 33.79 -6.63 14.87
CA VAL A 135 33.30 -5.33 15.36
C VAL A 135 32.46 -5.63 16.61
N HIS A 136 32.97 -5.33 17.80
CA HIS A 136 32.18 -5.43 19.03
C HIS A 136 31.28 -4.20 19.13
N SER A 137 29.98 -4.43 19.03
CA SER A 137 28.99 -3.54 19.61
C SER A 137 28.04 -4.40 20.44
N ASP A 138 28.46 -4.70 21.67
CA ASP A 138 27.49 -5.02 22.71
C ASP A 138 26.71 -3.74 22.96
N VAL A 139 25.59 -3.62 22.26
CA VAL A 139 24.66 -2.51 22.48
C VAL A 139 23.96 -2.80 23.79
N THR A 140 24.19 -1.96 24.79
CA THR A 140 23.51 -2.12 26.08
C THR A 140 22.02 -1.79 25.90
N PRO A 141 21.11 -2.41 26.69
CA PRO A 141 19.71 -2.01 26.71
C PRO A 141 19.53 -0.49 26.87
N ASP A 142 20.36 0.16 27.68
CA ASP A 142 20.38 1.60 27.88
C ASP A 142 20.68 2.38 26.58
N GLN A 143 21.62 1.90 25.75
CA GLN A 143 21.94 2.51 24.45
C GLN A 143 20.79 2.35 23.44
N VAL A 144 20.03 1.26 23.51
CA VAL A 144 18.81 1.08 22.70
C VAL A 144 17.70 2.01 23.19
N GLU A 145 17.53 2.13 24.50
CA GLU A 145 16.53 3.02 25.11
C GLU A 145 16.82 4.49 24.78
N ASP A 146 18.08 4.92 24.86
CA ASP A 146 18.44 6.29 24.52
C ASP A 146 18.26 6.60 23.02
N LEU A 147 18.45 5.62 22.14
CA LEU A 147 18.11 5.75 20.71
C LEU A 147 16.60 5.97 20.52
N PHE A 148 15.75 5.21 21.22
CA PHE A 148 14.30 5.42 21.15
C PHE A 148 13.89 6.77 21.74
N LYS A 149 14.52 7.23 22.83
CA LYS A 149 14.30 8.58 23.36
C LYS A 149 14.66 9.68 22.35
N ALA A 150 15.68 9.46 21.52
CA ALA A 150 16.02 10.37 20.43
C ALA A 150 14.88 10.52 19.42
N TYR A 151 14.29 9.37 19.06
CA TYR A 151 13.15 9.34 18.15
C TYR A 151 11.89 9.93 18.79
N ASP A 152 11.68 9.76 20.10
CA ASP A 152 10.60 10.41 20.83
C ASP A 152 10.76 11.94 20.78
N GLY A 153 11.99 12.44 20.97
CA GLY A 153 12.32 13.86 20.83
C GLY A 153 12.05 14.39 19.42
N LEU A 154 12.53 13.69 18.40
CA LEU A 154 12.26 14.04 16.99
C LEU A 154 10.75 14.02 16.68
N THR A 155 10.04 13.00 17.17
CA THR A 155 8.59 12.86 16.99
C THR A 155 7.84 14.02 17.64
N ALA A 156 8.24 14.43 18.85
CA ALA A 156 7.63 15.56 19.55
C ALA A 156 7.87 16.90 18.83
N GLU A 157 9.07 17.14 18.31
CA GLU A 157 9.37 18.35 17.53
C GLU A 157 8.56 18.41 16.23
N LEU A 158 8.45 17.29 15.50
CA LEU A 158 7.66 17.20 14.28
C LEU A 158 6.15 17.32 14.54
N ASP A 159 5.62 16.68 15.59
CA ASP A 159 4.21 16.80 16.01
C ASP A 159 3.87 18.25 16.39
N GLY A 160 4.70 18.87 17.24
CA GLY A 160 4.52 20.25 17.65
C GLY A 160 4.51 21.21 16.46
N TRP A 161 5.40 20.98 15.48
CA TRP A 161 5.43 21.76 14.25
C TRP A 161 4.18 21.56 13.38
N LEU A 162 3.76 20.31 13.15
CA LEU A 162 2.54 19.99 12.39
C LEU A 162 1.31 20.63 13.02
N ARG A 163 1.17 20.54 14.35
CA ARG A 163 0.06 21.14 15.09
C ARG A 163 0.09 22.66 15.00
N SER A 164 1.27 23.28 15.04
CA SER A 164 1.41 24.72 14.83
C SER A 164 0.96 25.16 13.43
N GLU A 165 1.34 24.42 12.38
CA GLU A 165 0.88 24.70 11.01
C GLU A 165 -0.63 24.51 10.89
N TRP A 166 -1.19 23.46 11.51
CA TRP A 166 -2.63 23.21 11.51
C TRP A 166 -3.44 24.36 12.13
N GLN A 167 -2.96 24.97 13.22
CA GLN A 167 -3.63 26.15 13.80
C GLN A 167 -3.75 27.32 12.81
N GLY A 168 -2.77 27.48 11.91
CA GLY A 168 -2.79 28.49 10.85
C GLY A 168 -3.73 28.14 9.68
N PHE A 169 -3.83 26.85 9.33
CA PHE A 169 -4.67 26.39 8.22
C PHE A 169 -6.14 26.19 8.60
N LYS A 170 -6.41 25.66 9.80
CA LYS A 170 -7.76 25.29 10.29
C LYS A 170 -8.83 26.40 10.10
N PRO A 171 -8.56 27.70 10.35
CA PRO A 171 -9.55 28.76 10.09
C PRO A 171 -9.96 28.87 8.61
N GLN A 172 -9.03 28.63 7.69
CA GLN A 172 -9.22 28.77 6.25
C GLN A 172 -10.08 27.62 5.68
N TRP A 173 -10.00 26.44 6.31
CA TRP A 173 -10.87 25.30 6.01
C TRP A 173 -12.35 25.55 6.35
N SER A 174 -12.62 26.38 7.37
CA SER A 174 -13.99 26.70 7.80
C SER A 174 -14.69 27.75 6.94
N GLN A 175 -13.92 28.62 6.29
CA GLN A 175 -14.41 29.70 5.42
C GLN A 175 -14.61 29.24 3.97
N SER A 176 -14.10 28.06 3.61
CA SER A 176 -14.20 27.48 2.27
C SER A 176 -15.56 26.79 2.09
N VAL A 177 -16.62 27.57 1.84
CA VAL A 177 -17.91 27.05 1.36
C VAL A 177 -17.77 26.82 -0.14
N ALA A 178 -18.01 25.57 -0.59
CA ALA A 178 -17.95 25.10 -1.99
C ALA A 178 -16.57 24.62 -2.50
N THR A 179 -16.25 23.35 -2.24
CA THR A 179 -15.94 22.29 -3.24
C THR A 179 -15.47 21.04 -2.49
N ALA A 180 -16.42 20.31 -1.91
CA ALA A 180 -16.15 18.99 -1.31
C ALA A 180 -15.93 17.88 -2.37
N ALA A 181 -15.74 18.24 -3.64
CA ALA A 181 -15.48 17.33 -4.76
C ALA A 181 -14.00 17.27 -5.19
N GLY A 182 -13.09 18.00 -4.53
CA GLY A 182 -11.70 18.13 -4.99
C GLY A 182 -10.61 17.50 -4.12
N ASN A 183 -10.85 17.32 -2.82
CA ASN A 183 -9.79 16.99 -1.85
C ASN A 183 -9.97 15.61 -1.19
N GLY A 184 -10.64 14.68 -1.87
CA GLY A 184 -10.80 13.28 -1.43
C GLY A 184 -9.57 12.42 -1.74
N MET A 185 -8.36 12.95 -1.57
CA MET A 185 -7.23 12.46 -2.37
C MET A 185 -5.94 12.15 -1.62
N LEU A 186 -6.01 12.22 -0.31
CA LEU A 186 -5.06 11.62 0.61
C LEU A 186 -5.87 11.04 1.77
N ALA A 187 -6.93 10.30 1.44
CA ALA A 187 -7.70 9.57 2.43
C ALA A 187 -6.82 8.44 3.00
N GLY A 188 -6.03 8.77 4.02
CA GLY A 188 -5.76 7.92 5.18
C GLY A 188 -5.10 6.55 4.97
N SER A 189 -4.65 6.16 3.78
CA SER A 189 -4.03 4.85 3.61
C SER A 189 -2.51 4.96 3.53
N TRP A 190 -1.87 4.23 4.43
CA TRP A 190 -0.46 3.84 4.38
C TRP A 190 -0.04 3.34 2.97
N ALA A 191 -0.98 2.88 2.13
CA ALA A 191 -0.77 2.50 0.73
C ALA A 191 -0.15 3.60 -0.18
N ALA A 192 -0.42 4.89 0.06
CA ALA A 192 0.25 5.97 -0.68
C ALA A 192 1.70 6.20 -0.20
N ILE A 193 1.98 5.91 1.07
CA ILE A 193 3.30 5.95 1.71
C ILE A 193 4.14 4.73 1.28
N GLU A 194 3.51 3.56 1.11
CA GLU A 194 4.14 2.32 0.59
C GLU A 194 4.79 2.54 -0.79
N GLY A 195 4.11 3.26 -1.70
CA GLY A 195 4.66 3.60 -3.02
C GLY A 195 5.85 4.60 -2.97
N VAL A 196 5.92 5.43 -1.93
CA VAL A 196 7.06 6.35 -1.70
C VAL A 196 8.21 5.65 -0.97
N TRP A 197 7.92 4.62 -0.17
CA TRP A 197 8.92 3.87 0.59
C TRP A 197 9.98 3.21 -0.31
N ASP A 198 9.58 2.72 -1.50
CA ASP A 198 10.50 2.24 -2.54
C ASP A 198 11.50 3.33 -3.02
N SER A 199 11.12 4.61 -2.93
CA SER A 199 11.94 5.75 -3.32
C SER A 199 12.90 6.23 -2.23
N ILE A 200 12.83 5.72 -1.00
CA ILE A 200 13.83 6.02 0.04
C ILE A 200 15.23 5.51 -0.36
N GLY A 201 15.28 4.36 -1.06
CA GLY A 201 16.52 3.82 -1.62
C GLY A 201 17.23 4.79 -2.59
N LEU A 202 16.46 5.62 -3.31
CA LEU A 202 16.99 6.64 -4.21
C LEU A 202 17.89 7.66 -3.48
N LEU A 203 17.56 8.05 -2.24
CA LEU A 203 18.38 8.98 -1.47
C LEU A 203 19.74 8.36 -1.15
N SER A 204 19.76 7.07 -0.81
CA SER A 204 20.98 6.32 -0.53
C SER A 204 21.84 6.20 -1.79
N ASP A 205 21.23 5.88 -2.93
CA ASP A 205 21.94 5.76 -4.21
C ASP A 205 22.49 7.12 -4.68
N ILE A 206 21.73 8.21 -4.48
CA ILE A 206 22.18 9.58 -4.73
C ILE A 206 23.44 9.91 -3.92
N LEU A 207 23.49 9.56 -2.63
CA LEU A 207 24.67 9.85 -1.79
C LEU A 207 25.86 8.92 -2.08
N LYS A 208 25.61 7.71 -2.61
CA LYS A 208 26.68 6.77 -3.01
C LYS A 208 27.42 7.24 -4.25
N ASP A 209 26.69 7.70 -5.26
CA ASP A 209 27.23 8.23 -6.51
C ASP A 209 26.35 9.39 -7.05
N PRO A 210 26.53 10.63 -6.55
CA PRO A 210 25.73 11.77 -6.98
C PRO A 210 25.88 12.08 -8.47
N GLY A 211 27.00 11.67 -9.09
CA GLY A 211 27.28 11.89 -10.51
C GLY A 211 26.35 11.12 -11.43
N GLN A 212 25.92 9.91 -11.04
CA GLN A 212 24.93 9.14 -11.81
C GLN A 212 23.55 9.81 -11.85
N PHE A 213 23.25 10.68 -10.89
CA PHE A 213 21.98 11.39 -10.77
C PHE A 213 22.07 12.87 -11.17
N ALA A 214 23.12 13.26 -11.91
CA ALA A 214 23.36 14.66 -12.30
C ALA A 214 22.20 15.28 -13.10
N GLU A 215 21.55 14.50 -13.98
CA GLU A 215 20.37 14.96 -14.73
C GLU A 215 19.19 15.30 -13.81
N ARG A 216 19.01 14.53 -12.72
CA ARG A 216 17.95 14.77 -11.74
C ARG A 216 18.28 15.95 -10.83
N LEU A 217 19.52 16.03 -10.35
CA LEU A 217 19.93 16.94 -9.28
C LEU A 217 20.40 18.31 -9.79
N GLY A 218 20.73 18.43 -11.08
CA GLY A 218 21.31 19.65 -11.65
C GLY A 218 22.62 20.03 -10.96
N SER A 219 22.74 21.29 -10.52
CA SER A 219 23.92 21.76 -9.79
C SER A 219 24.12 21.06 -8.44
N GLY A 220 23.05 20.52 -7.83
CA GLY A 220 23.12 19.80 -6.56
C GLY A 220 23.99 18.53 -6.59
N ALA A 221 24.16 17.91 -7.77
CA ALA A 221 25.09 16.79 -7.92
C ALA A 221 26.54 17.24 -7.75
N ALA A 222 26.92 18.39 -8.33
CA ALA A 222 28.25 18.95 -8.18
C ALA A 222 28.53 19.35 -6.73
N ASP A 223 27.54 19.95 -6.05
CA ASP A 223 27.63 20.32 -4.64
C ASP A 223 27.84 19.08 -3.74
N LEU A 224 27.12 17.99 -3.99
CA LEU A 224 27.31 16.72 -3.27
C LEU A 224 28.69 16.08 -3.54
N ILE A 225 29.18 16.15 -4.78
CA ILE A 225 30.52 15.67 -5.16
C ILE A 225 31.60 16.50 -4.46
N GLU A 226 31.42 17.82 -4.38
CA GLU A 226 32.34 18.71 -3.68
C GLU A 226 32.33 18.45 -2.18
N LEU A 227 31.15 18.27 -1.58
CA LEU A 227 31.00 17.93 -0.17
C LEU A 227 31.69 16.60 0.17
N ALA A 228 31.51 15.58 -0.66
CA ALA A 228 32.17 14.28 -0.48
C ALA A 228 33.70 14.40 -0.43
N LYS A 229 34.28 15.38 -1.15
CA LYS A 229 35.72 15.62 -1.21
C LYS A 229 36.22 16.54 -0.09
N ASN A 230 35.47 17.59 0.21
CA ASN A 230 35.95 18.71 1.03
C ASN A 230 35.44 18.66 2.48
N ALA A 231 34.31 17.99 2.74
CA ALA A 231 33.69 17.87 4.05
C ALA A 231 33.15 16.44 4.28
N PRO A 232 34.04 15.43 4.33
CA PRO A 232 33.65 14.03 4.47
C PRO A 232 32.86 13.76 5.76
N GLU A 233 33.06 14.54 6.84
CA GLU A 233 32.27 14.43 8.06
C GLU A 233 30.80 14.81 7.88
N VAL A 234 30.49 15.76 6.99
CA VAL A 234 29.10 16.14 6.68
C VAL A 234 28.47 15.06 5.80
N MET A 235 29.20 14.56 4.81
CA MET A 235 28.76 13.44 3.98
C MET A 235 28.48 12.17 4.79
N GLN A 236 29.34 11.89 5.79
CA GLN A 236 29.15 10.80 6.75
C GLN A 236 27.81 10.95 7.50
N LYS A 237 27.50 12.15 8.01
CA LYS A 237 26.25 12.42 8.73
C LYS A 237 25.01 12.26 7.83
N LEU A 238 25.11 12.70 6.57
CA LEU A 238 24.05 12.53 5.59
C LEU A 238 23.80 11.06 5.25
N GLN A 239 24.86 10.28 5.07
CA GLN A 239 24.74 8.84 4.83
C GLN A 239 24.16 8.10 6.04
N LEU A 240 24.47 8.53 7.26
CA LEU A 240 23.85 7.99 8.48
C LEU A 240 22.36 8.33 8.56
N LEU A 241 21.96 9.58 8.30
CA LEU A 241 20.54 9.98 8.26
C LEU A 241 19.77 9.18 7.21
N VAL A 242 20.32 9.05 6.01
CA VAL A 242 19.66 8.33 4.91
C VAL A 242 19.62 6.81 5.15
N SER A 243 20.42 6.30 6.08
CA SER A 243 20.37 4.91 6.53
C SER A 243 19.40 4.69 7.70
N ASP A 244 18.86 5.77 8.29
CA ASP A 244 17.92 5.71 9.39
C ASP A 244 16.48 5.70 8.86
N GLU A 245 15.95 4.50 8.62
CA GLU A 245 14.59 4.33 8.08
C GLU A 245 13.51 4.87 9.03
N ALA A 246 13.74 4.86 10.35
CA ALA A 246 12.78 5.38 11.33
C ALA A 246 12.69 6.91 11.24
N ALA A 247 13.84 7.60 11.16
CA ALA A 247 13.88 9.03 10.94
C ALA A 247 13.25 9.40 9.58
N LEU A 248 13.56 8.67 8.51
CA LEU A 248 12.96 8.90 7.19
C LEU A 248 11.45 8.65 7.16
N CYS A 249 10.97 7.64 7.90
CA CYS A 249 9.53 7.37 8.07
C CYS A 249 8.81 8.56 8.71
N LEU A 250 9.38 9.11 9.78
CA LEU A 250 8.84 10.30 10.43
C LEU A 250 8.81 11.49 9.47
N LEU A 251 9.89 11.76 8.74
CA LEU A 251 9.97 12.87 7.79
C LEU A 251 8.98 12.74 6.64
N LEU A 252 8.83 11.53 6.10
CA LEU A 252 7.86 11.25 5.05
C LEU A 252 6.43 11.43 5.55
N ARG A 253 6.11 10.90 6.74
CA ARG A 253 4.80 11.06 7.37
C ARG A 253 4.48 12.53 7.65
N THR A 254 5.46 13.29 8.13
CA THR A 254 5.32 14.73 8.35
C THR A 254 5.01 15.46 7.04
N ALA A 255 5.76 15.22 5.97
CA ALA A 255 5.51 15.86 4.69
C ALA A 255 4.15 15.48 4.10
N SER A 256 3.73 14.22 4.23
CA SER A 256 2.41 13.73 3.80
C SER A 256 1.28 14.43 4.55
N LEU A 257 1.33 14.46 5.88
CA LEU A 257 0.31 15.13 6.69
C LEU A 257 0.28 16.64 6.44
N TRP A 258 1.44 17.28 6.27
CA TRP A 258 1.49 18.71 5.93
C TRP A 258 0.80 19.01 4.60
N LEU A 259 1.00 18.16 3.60
CA LEU A 259 0.32 18.27 2.32
C LEU A 259 -1.20 18.07 2.44
N GLU A 260 -1.65 17.15 3.30
CA GLU A 260 -3.08 16.93 3.61
C GLU A 260 -3.72 18.14 4.30
N MET A 261 -2.96 18.87 5.11
CA MET A 261 -3.43 20.03 5.86
C MET A 261 -3.62 21.29 5.00
N LEU A 262 -3.09 21.32 3.77
CA LEU A 262 -3.18 22.49 2.90
C LEU A 262 -4.64 22.80 2.52
N PRO A 263 -5.07 24.07 2.63
CA PRO A 263 -6.43 24.43 2.29
C PRO A 263 -6.69 24.28 0.77
N PRO A 264 -7.93 23.98 0.34
CA PRO A 264 -8.28 23.78 -1.07
C PRO A 264 -7.88 24.94 -2.00
N SER A 265 -7.87 26.18 -1.47
CA SER A 265 -7.45 27.38 -2.18
C SER A 265 -5.98 27.35 -2.64
N GLU A 266 -5.12 26.59 -1.96
CA GLU A 266 -3.69 26.46 -2.27
C GLU A 266 -3.40 25.30 -3.25
N VAL A 267 -4.38 24.43 -3.51
CA VAL A 267 -4.23 23.18 -4.30
C VAL A 267 -5.01 23.22 -5.63
N ALA A 268 -5.66 24.35 -5.95
CA ALA A 268 -6.53 24.46 -7.12
C ALA A 268 -5.80 24.24 -8.46
N GLY A 269 -6.23 23.25 -9.26
CA GLY A 269 -5.85 23.26 -10.68
C GLY A 269 -6.00 22.01 -11.55
N LYS A 270 -6.16 20.77 -11.03
CA LYS A 270 -6.23 19.57 -11.89
C LYS A 270 -7.08 18.44 -11.30
N THR A 271 -7.43 17.47 -12.15
CA THR A 271 -8.19 16.24 -11.84
C THR A 271 -7.51 15.42 -10.74
N ALA A 272 -8.30 14.61 -10.02
CA ALA A 272 -7.83 13.85 -8.86
C ALA A 272 -6.65 12.92 -9.19
N GLU A 273 -6.68 12.21 -10.31
CA GLU A 273 -5.59 11.29 -10.68
C GLU A 273 -4.24 12.00 -10.92
N ALA A 274 -4.26 13.17 -11.58
CA ALA A 274 -3.07 13.97 -11.84
C ALA A 274 -2.51 14.63 -10.57
N ALA A 275 -3.36 14.93 -9.59
CA ALA A 275 -2.92 15.44 -8.30
C ALA A 275 -2.22 14.33 -7.48
N SER A 276 -2.59 13.05 -7.58
CA SER A 276 -2.02 11.98 -6.72
C SER A 276 -0.57 11.69 -7.10
N MET A 277 -0.34 11.49 -8.40
CA MET A 277 0.99 11.25 -8.95
C MET A 277 1.92 12.46 -8.73
N MET A 278 1.36 13.68 -8.75
CA MET A 278 2.12 14.90 -8.46
C MET A 278 2.58 14.96 -7.00
N MET A 279 1.74 14.50 -6.05
CA MET A 279 2.02 14.56 -4.61
C MET A 279 3.08 13.55 -4.18
N VAL A 280 3.04 12.33 -4.72
CA VAL A 280 4.10 11.31 -4.51
C VAL A 280 5.46 11.84 -4.97
N GLN A 281 5.52 12.44 -6.15
CA GLN A 281 6.77 13.01 -6.68
C GLN A 281 7.25 14.20 -5.84
N LEU A 282 6.33 15.05 -5.37
CA LEU A 282 6.63 16.18 -4.49
C LEU A 282 7.20 15.73 -3.14
N LEU A 283 6.65 14.66 -2.54
CA LEU A 283 7.16 14.09 -1.29
C LEU A 283 8.63 13.65 -1.43
N ILE A 284 8.96 12.98 -2.53
CA ILE A 284 10.34 12.57 -2.83
C ILE A 284 11.23 13.81 -3.01
N ASP A 285 10.77 14.81 -3.75
CA ASP A 285 11.54 16.03 -4.00
C ASP A 285 11.75 16.86 -2.73
N VAL A 286 10.79 16.84 -1.78
CA VAL A 286 10.94 17.43 -0.43
C VAL A 286 12.03 16.70 0.35
N LEU A 287 12.02 15.36 0.38
CA LEU A 287 13.06 14.59 1.08
C LEU A 287 14.46 14.82 0.47
N ILE A 288 14.59 14.78 -0.86
CA ILE A 288 15.84 15.11 -1.57
C ILE A 288 16.29 16.51 -1.19
N SER A 289 15.36 17.47 -1.16
CA SER A 289 15.68 18.83 -0.80
C SER A 289 16.13 18.99 0.64
N VAL A 290 15.51 18.29 1.60
CA VAL A 290 15.95 18.32 3.01
C VAL A 290 17.39 17.83 3.10
N VAL A 291 17.72 16.70 2.43
CA VAL A 291 19.09 16.17 2.36
C VAL A 291 20.05 17.17 1.70
N LEU A 292 19.70 17.74 0.55
CA LEU A 292 20.53 18.72 -0.16
C LEU A 292 20.73 20.03 0.61
N THR A 293 19.83 20.37 1.54
CA THR A 293 19.96 21.61 2.33
C THR A 293 21.12 21.53 3.33
N PHE A 294 21.55 20.33 3.74
CA PHE A 294 22.74 20.11 4.58
C PHE A 294 24.07 20.45 3.90
N VAL A 295 24.10 20.54 2.57
CA VAL A 295 25.33 20.72 1.80
C VAL A 295 25.80 22.18 1.81
N SER A 296 24.89 23.12 1.56
CA SER A 296 25.24 24.54 1.36
C SER A 296 24.24 25.53 1.96
N GLY A 297 23.28 25.06 2.78
CA GLY A 297 22.23 25.90 3.36
C GLY A 297 21.22 26.46 2.35
N GLY A 298 21.29 26.04 1.08
CA GLY A 298 20.43 26.54 0.01
C GLY A 298 20.30 25.64 -1.22
N ALA A 299 21.17 24.65 -1.43
CA ALA A 299 21.11 23.75 -2.59
C ALA A 299 19.77 23.00 -2.71
N GLY A 300 19.19 22.52 -1.60
CA GLY A 300 17.87 21.89 -1.63
C GLY A 300 16.76 22.82 -2.11
N ILE A 301 16.77 24.07 -1.64
CA ILE A 301 15.82 25.10 -2.05
C ILE A 301 15.99 25.43 -3.54
N ALA A 302 17.22 25.47 -4.04
CA ALA A 302 17.52 25.66 -5.45
C ALA A 302 17.02 24.48 -6.30
N TYR A 303 17.27 23.24 -5.87
CA TYR A 303 16.76 22.00 -6.47
C TYR A 303 15.23 22.04 -6.61
N LEU A 304 14.50 22.33 -5.52
CA LEU A 304 13.04 22.43 -5.56
C LEU A 304 12.53 23.55 -6.46
N THR A 305 13.23 24.69 -6.49
CA THR A 305 12.85 25.83 -7.33
C THR A 305 12.93 25.46 -8.81
N LEU A 306 13.96 24.71 -9.22
CA LEU A 306 14.10 24.21 -10.58
C LEU A 306 13.05 23.14 -10.89
N ARG A 307 12.83 22.19 -9.98
CA ARG A 307 11.88 21.08 -10.14
C ARG A 307 10.42 21.52 -10.23
N LEU A 308 10.05 22.58 -9.52
CA LEU A 308 8.68 23.10 -9.44
C LEU A 308 8.43 24.31 -10.34
N ALA A 309 9.45 24.76 -11.09
CA ALA A 309 9.37 25.93 -11.98
C ALA A 309 8.20 25.83 -12.99
N ASP A 310 7.93 24.63 -13.49
CA ASP A 310 6.91 24.39 -14.52
C ASP A 310 5.55 23.92 -13.95
N ARG A 311 5.42 23.68 -12.63
CA ARG A 311 4.31 22.85 -12.10
C ARG A 311 3.40 23.42 -11.02
N ALA A 312 3.76 24.45 -10.27
CA ALA A 312 2.81 25.20 -9.41
C ALA A 312 3.56 26.29 -8.65
N VAL A 313 3.60 27.51 -9.19
CA VAL A 313 4.28 28.64 -8.55
C VAL A 313 3.69 28.98 -7.17
N GLN A 314 2.41 28.67 -6.95
CA GLN A 314 1.68 28.98 -5.71
C GLN A 314 2.15 28.15 -4.50
N LEU A 315 2.44 26.85 -4.68
CA LEU A 315 2.89 25.97 -3.59
C LEU A 315 4.39 26.11 -3.25
N LEU A 316 5.18 26.72 -4.13
CA LEU A 316 6.63 26.79 -3.97
C LEU A 316 7.07 27.49 -2.67
N SER A 317 6.39 28.56 -2.27
CA SER A 317 6.70 29.27 -1.03
C SER A 317 6.41 28.42 0.21
N ALA A 318 5.27 27.72 0.21
CA ALA A 318 4.84 26.83 1.27
C ALA A 318 5.77 25.62 1.40
N VAL A 319 6.13 24.97 0.29
CA VAL A 319 7.05 23.83 0.26
C VAL A 319 8.47 24.25 0.71
N LYS A 320 8.94 25.44 0.35
CA LYS A 320 10.23 25.96 0.85
C LYS A 320 10.23 26.15 2.37
N ARG A 321 9.10 26.55 2.96
CA ARG A 321 8.95 26.68 4.41
C ARG A 321 8.96 25.31 5.10
N LEU A 322 8.24 24.32 4.53
CA LEU A 322 8.28 22.92 4.99
C LEU A 322 9.73 22.41 5.03
N VAL A 323 10.47 22.55 3.93
CA VAL A 323 11.86 22.07 3.83
C VAL A 323 12.77 22.74 4.85
N LYS A 324 12.65 24.05 5.05
CA LYS A 324 13.45 24.77 6.05
C LYS A 324 13.14 24.31 7.48
N ALA A 325 11.86 24.09 7.78
CA ALA A 325 11.42 23.62 9.09
C ALA A 325 11.91 22.18 9.36
N MET A 326 11.68 21.26 8.42
CA MET A 326 12.19 19.89 8.48
C MET A 326 13.70 19.86 8.61
N PHE A 327 14.42 20.66 7.82
CA PHE A 327 15.87 20.78 7.93
C PHE A 327 16.32 21.21 9.33
N GLY A 328 15.70 22.25 9.91
CA GLY A 328 16.07 22.72 11.25
C GLY A 328 15.83 21.69 12.34
N ILE A 329 14.71 20.95 12.27
CA ILE A 329 14.39 19.85 13.20
C ILE A 329 15.39 18.69 13.03
N VAL A 330 15.66 18.28 11.79
CA VAL A 330 16.60 17.19 11.50
C VAL A 330 18.04 17.57 11.82
N GLU A 331 18.44 18.83 11.66
CA GLU A 331 19.78 19.31 12.05
C GLU A 331 19.99 19.16 13.57
N GLY A 332 18.95 19.40 14.37
CA GLY A 332 18.94 19.09 15.80
C GLY A 332 19.14 17.60 16.08
N PHE A 333 18.42 16.75 15.36
CA PHE A 333 18.52 15.29 15.47
C PHE A 333 19.88 14.73 15.03
N ILE A 334 20.47 15.22 13.92
CA ILE A 334 21.78 14.76 13.43
C ILE A 334 22.92 15.04 14.42
N LYS A 335 22.81 16.09 15.24
CA LYS A 335 23.78 16.34 16.33
C LYS A 335 23.77 15.22 17.38
N TYR A 336 22.64 14.51 17.52
CA TYR A 336 22.48 13.34 18.39
C TYR A 336 22.98 12.04 17.73
N VAL A 337 22.87 11.92 16.40
CA VAL A 337 23.35 10.75 15.60
C VAL A 337 24.85 10.47 15.81
N ASP A 338 25.67 11.48 16.13
CA ASP A 338 27.10 11.29 16.47
C ASP A 338 27.32 10.39 17.70
N GLN A 339 26.34 10.29 18.62
CA GLN A 339 26.43 9.51 19.86
C GLN A 339 26.15 8.00 19.67
N TYR A 340 25.56 7.58 18.54
CA TYR A 340 25.10 6.19 18.30
C TYR A 340 25.82 5.48 17.15
N LYS A 341 26.95 6.01 16.65
CA LYS A 341 27.83 5.36 15.66
C LYS A 341 28.23 3.93 16.06
N THR A 342 28.29 3.66 17.36
CA THR A 342 28.58 2.35 17.97
C THR A 342 27.44 1.35 17.77
N VAL A 343 26.18 1.81 17.75
CA VAL A 343 24.98 0.99 17.60
C VAL A 343 24.76 0.59 16.13
N ALA A 344 25.02 1.53 15.20
CA ALA A 344 24.98 1.28 13.75
C ALA A 344 26.05 0.29 13.26
N ALA A 345 27.06 0.01 14.08
CA ALA A 345 28.19 -0.84 13.74
C ALA A 345 27.89 -2.34 13.65
N ARG A 346 26.65 -2.74 13.93
CA ARG A 346 26.23 -4.14 13.93
C ARG A 346 25.96 -4.66 12.52
N GLY A 347 27.04 -4.69 11.76
CA GLY A 347 27.44 -5.92 11.10
C GLY A 347 27.89 -5.73 9.65
N ILE A 348 29.19 -5.87 9.51
CA ILE A 348 29.89 -5.57 8.30
C ILE A 348 30.77 -6.76 8.03
N ALA A 349 30.61 -7.34 6.85
CA ALA A 349 31.58 -8.30 6.36
C ALA A 349 32.90 -7.56 6.13
N ALA A 350 33.90 -7.80 6.97
CA ALA A 350 35.25 -7.33 6.68
C ALA A 350 35.83 -8.13 5.52
N GLY A 351 36.30 -7.42 4.50
CA GLY A 351 36.97 -7.98 3.32
C GLY A 351 38.41 -7.48 3.21
N VAL A 352 39.22 -8.13 2.37
CA VAL A 352 40.61 -7.74 2.12
C VAL A 352 40.71 -7.06 0.76
N LYS A 353 41.20 -5.81 0.72
CA LYS A 353 41.52 -5.10 -0.52
C LYS A 353 42.96 -4.56 -0.43
N LYS A 354 43.82 -4.92 -1.40
CA LYS A 354 45.23 -4.49 -1.47
C LYS A 354 46.03 -4.74 -0.16
N GLY A 355 45.77 -5.84 0.54
CA GLY A 355 46.50 -6.21 1.77
C GLY A 355 46.08 -5.46 3.04
N ARG A 356 44.97 -4.71 3.02
CA ARG A 356 44.36 -4.07 4.19
C ARG A 356 43.02 -4.70 4.53
N MET A 357 42.70 -4.74 5.83
CA MET A 357 41.38 -5.13 6.33
C MET A 357 40.43 -3.95 6.19
N GLN A 358 39.35 -4.10 5.43
CA GLN A 358 38.36 -3.05 5.21
C GLN A 358 37.00 -3.45 5.75
N LEU A 359 36.44 -2.62 6.62
CA LEU A 359 35.03 -2.62 7.01
C LEU A 359 34.27 -1.75 6.02
N ARG A 360 33.40 -2.37 5.22
CA ARG A 360 32.53 -1.66 4.27
C ARG A 360 31.13 -1.47 4.81
N TRP A 361 30.74 -0.22 4.96
CA TRP A 361 29.41 0.15 5.43
C TRP A 361 28.54 0.40 4.20
N ASN A 362 27.61 -0.51 3.93
CA ASN A 362 26.59 -0.25 2.92
C ASN A 362 25.33 0.24 3.64
N ALA A 363 24.81 1.39 3.20
CA ALA A 363 23.43 1.77 3.50
C ALA A 363 22.54 0.79 2.74
N GLN A 364 22.34 -0.39 3.34
CA GLN A 364 21.64 -1.51 2.72
C GLN A 364 20.24 -1.61 3.32
N ARG A 365 19.28 -1.72 2.41
CA ARG A 365 17.85 -1.88 2.59
C ARG A 365 17.58 -3.20 3.33
N ASN A 366 17.24 -3.14 4.61
CA ASN A 366 16.80 -4.32 5.37
C ASN A 366 15.32 -4.61 5.15
N THR A 367 14.59 -3.62 4.61
CA THR A 367 13.20 -3.74 4.15
C THR A 367 13.15 -3.65 2.63
N LEU A 368 13.36 -4.77 1.95
CA LEU A 368 12.93 -4.89 0.55
C LEU A 368 11.40 -5.03 0.55
N LEU A 369 10.70 -3.94 0.26
CA LEU A 369 9.39 -4.03 -0.36
C LEU A 369 9.66 -4.51 -1.79
N LYS A 370 9.78 -5.83 -1.93
CA LYS A 370 9.83 -6.45 -3.24
C LYS A 370 8.40 -6.41 -3.76
N LYS A 371 8.18 -5.59 -4.78
CA LYS A 371 7.00 -5.70 -5.66
C LYS A 371 7.12 -6.88 -6.65
N ASP A 372 7.90 -7.88 -6.29
CA ASP A 372 7.98 -9.17 -6.96
C ASP A 372 7.60 -10.25 -5.95
N GLU A 373 6.45 -10.10 -5.29
CA GLU A 373 5.72 -11.31 -4.96
C GLU A 373 5.34 -11.94 -6.30
N HIS A 374 5.73 -13.20 -6.47
CA HIS A 374 5.13 -14.00 -7.52
C HIS A 374 3.64 -14.11 -7.17
N HIS A 375 2.84 -13.25 -7.77
CA HIS A 375 1.40 -13.38 -7.75
C HIS A 375 1.04 -14.44 -8.78
N ASP A 376 0.35 -15.49 -8.35
CA ASP A 376 -0.31 -16.40 -9.28
C ASP A 376 -1.37 -15.59 -10.03
N ASP A 377 -1.04 -15.12 -11.23
CA ASP A 377 -1.99 -14.41 -12.10
C ASP A 377 -2.54 -15.38 -13.14
N SER A 378 -3.86 -15.36 -13.30
CA SER A 378 -4.62 -16.09 -14.32
C SER A 378 -5.34 -15.07 -15.17
N PRO A 379 -4.64 -14.37 -16.10
CA PRO A 379 -5.15 -13.19 -16.81
C PRO A 379 -6.10 -13.56 -17.95
N ASP A 380 -7.13 -14.36 -17.66
CA ASP A 380 -8.18 -14.71 -18.60
C ASP A 380 -9.33 -13.71 -18.51
N GLN A 381 -9.75 -13.15 -19.64
CA GLN A 381 -10.89 -12.24 -19.68
C GLN A 381 -12.17 -12.97 -19.23
N ALA A 382 -13.00 -12.28 -18.44
CA ALA A 382 -14.32 -12.79 -18.08
C ALA A 382 -15.18 -13.03 -19.33
N LYS A 383 -16.00 -14.08 -19.29
CA LYS A 383 -16.88 -14.44 -20.40
C LYS A 383 -18.34 -14.21 -20.06
N ASN A 384 -19.12 -13.69 -21.01
CA ASN A 384 -20.58 -13.71 -20.91
C ASN A 384 -21.11 -15.15 -21.06
N PRO A 385 -22.42 -15.39 -20.82
CA PRO A 385 -23.03 -16.71 -21.01
C PRO A 385 -22.88 -17.31 -22.42
N ASN A 386 -22.79 -16.48 -23.48
CA ASN A 386 -22.55 -16.94 -24.86
C ASN A 386 -21.08 -17.39 -25.10
N GLY A 387 -20.19 -17.16 -24.13
CA GLY A 387 -18.78 -17.55 -24.19
C GLY A 387 -17.87 -16.48 -24.79
N ASP A 388 -18.41 -15.32 -25.14
CA ASP A 388 -17.64 -14.18 -25.63
C ASP A 388 -16.97 -13.43 -24.48
N SER A 389 -15.80 -12.87 -24.76
CA SER A 389 -15.09 -11.98 -23.84
C SER A 389 -15.92 -10.73 -23.55
N ALA A 390 -16.18 -10.44 -22.28
CA ALA A 390 -16.96 -9.30 -21.85
C ALA A 390 -16.34 -8.60 -20.63
N ASP A 391 -16.43 -7.28 -20.57
CA ASP A 391 -16.12 -6.51 -19.36
C ASP A 391 -17.41 -6.19 -18.57
N CYS A 392 -17.30 -5.64 -17.36
CA CYS A 392 -18.48 -5.26 -16.58
C CYS A 392 -19.11 -4.00 -17.18
N VAL A 393 -20.39 -3.77 -16.86
CA VAL A 393 -21.17 -2.67 -17.43
C VAL A 393 -20.45 -1.31 -17.32
N PRO A 394 -19.84 -0.91 -16.18
CA PRO A 394 -19.19 0.40 -16.08
C PRO A 394 -17.97 0.61 -16.98
N PHE A 395 -17.33 -0.47 -17.44
CA PHE A 395 -16.14 -0.41 -18.31
C PHE A 395 -16.43 -0.87 -19.74
N THR A 396 -17.67 -1.26 -20.03
CA THR A 396 -18.09 -1.63 -21.37
C THR A 396 -18.46 -0.38 -22.15
N CYS A 397 -17.89 -0.20 -23.34
CA CYS A 397 -18.32 0.86 -24.24
C CYS A 397 -19.71 0.52 -24.79
N THR A 398 -20.70 1.36 -24.49
CA THR A 398 -22.10 1.15 -24.91
C THR A 398 -22.63 2.29 -25.79
N ASN A 399 -23.64 2.00 -26.60
CA ASN A 399 -24.41 2.98 -27.37
C ASN A 399 -25.91 2.61 -27.41
N GLY A 400 -26.80 3.57 -27.68
CA GLY A 400 -28.19 3.29 -28.06
C GLY A 400 -29.13 2.69 -27.00
N CYS A 401 -28.97 3.06 -25.71
CA CYS A 401 -29.55 2.36 -24.54
C CYS A 401 -28.92 0.99 -24.35
N PRO A 402 -28.20 0.81 -23.24
CA PRO A 402 -26.79 0.38 -23.20
C PRO A 402 -26.47 -0.92 -23.96
N VAL A 403 -26.40 -0.86 -25.29
CA VAL A 403 -25.91 -1.97 -26.13
C VAL A 403 -24.39 -1.94 -26.16
N SER A 404 -23.77 -3.05 -25.79
CA SER A 404 -22.32 -3.27 -25.90
C SER A 404 -21.84 -3.11 -27.35
N MET A 405 -20.91 -2.18 -27.57
CA MET A 405 -20.30 -1.94 -28.88
C MET A 405 -19.33 -3.06 -29.31
N VAL A 406 -19.06 -4.02 -28.42
CA VAL A 406 -18.16 -5.16 -28.67
C VAL A 406 -18.95 -6.42 -28.99
N THR A 407 -19.95 -6.73 -28.17
CA THR A 407 -20.71 -8.00 -28.22
C THR A 407 -22.12 -7.85 -28.77
N GLY A 408 -22.66 -6.63 -28.85
CA GLY A 408 -24.05 -6.39 -29.27
C GLY A 408 -25.09 -6.70 -28.20
N GLU A 409 -24.67 -7.03 -26.98
CA GLU A 409 -25.59 -7.33 -25.88
C GLU A 409 -26.23 -6.06 -25.30
N GLU A 410 -27.53 -6.08 -25.03
CA GLU A 410 -28.16 -5.12 -24.11
C GLU A 410 -27.66 -5.35 -22.68
N LEU A 411 -27.24 -4.28 -22.01
CA LEU A 411 -26.72 -4.24 -20.63
C LEU A 411 -27.49 -3.26 -19.75
N LEU A 412 -28.76 -3.56 -19.48
CA LEU A 412 -29.66 -2.65 -18.77
C LEU A 412 -29.53 -2.81 -17.25
N THR A 413 -28.95 -1.82 -16.58
CA THR A 413 -28.84 -1.79 -15.10
C THR A 413 -29.78 -0.75 -14.50
N LEU A 414 -30.53 -1.14 -13.47
CA LEU A 414 -31.39 -0.24 -12.68
C LEU A 414 -31.18 -0.45 -11.18
N THR A 415 -31.12 0.64 -10.42
CA THR A 415 -31.08 0.60 -8.95
C THR A 415 -32.50 0.62 -8.39
N ASP A 416 -32.87 -0.45 -7.69
CA ASP A 416 -34.23 -0.61 -7.15
C ASP A 416 -34.29 -0.35 -5.63
N ALA A 417 -33.18 -0.52 -4.92
CA ALA A 417 -33.12 -0.31 -3.47
C ALA A 417 -31.71 0.11 -3.02
N VAL A 418 -31.64 0.84 -1.90
CA VAL A 418 -30.39 1.21 -1.25
C VAL A 418 -30.46 0.85 0.22
N LEU A 419 -29.47 0.11 0.71
CA LEU A 419 -29.21 -0.07 2.13
C LEU A 419 -28.18 0.97 2.55
N ASP A 420 -28.58 1.87 3.43
CA ASP A 420 -27.69 2.88 3.98
C ASP A 420 -26.91 2.36 5.20
N GLY A 421 -25.83 3.07 5.54
CA GLY A 421 -24.91 2.69 6.61
C GLY A 421 -23.48 3.06 6.28
N VAL A 422 -22.54 2.60 7.11
CA VAL A 422 -21.10 2.83 6.91
C VAL A 422 -20.59 2.15 5.64
N LEU A 423 -21.17 1.00 5.29
CA LEU A 423 -20.97 0.32 4.01
C LEU A 423 -22.30 0.34 3.22
N PRO A 424 -22.58 1.41 2.46
CA PRO A 424 -23.79 1.50 1.64
C PRO A 424 -23.83 0.40 0.57
N PHE A 425 -25.01 -0.12 0.30
CA PHE A 425 -25.23 -1.14 -0.73
C PHE A 425 -26.39 -0.79 -1.63
N GLU A 426 -26.14 -0.80 -2.93
CA GLU A 426 -27.17 -0.65 -3.95
C GLU A 426 -27.64 -2.03 -4.40
N PHE A 427 -28.92 -2.30 -4.18
CA PHE A 427 -29.60 -3.42 -4.81
C PHE A 427 -30.00 -3.00 -6.23
N THR A 428 -29.26 -3.52 -7.20
CA THR A 428 -29.53 -3.30 -8.61
C THR A 428 -30.10 -4.56 -9.22
N ARG A 429 -30.96 -4.38 -10.21
CA ARG A 429 -31.31 -5.40 -11.19
C ARG A 429 -30.59 -5.12 -12.49
N LEU A 430 -30.17 -6.16 -13.17
CA LEU A 430 -29.44 -6.07 -14.42
C LEU A 430 -30.02 -7.06 -15.42
N TYR A 431 -30.35 -6.58 -16.61
CA TYR A 431 -30.67 -7.44 -17.74
C TYR A 431 -29.48 -7.54 -18.68
N ARG A 432 -29.12 -8.78 -19.04
CA ARG A 432 -28.11 -9.09 -20.04
C ARG A 432 -28.73 -10.02 -21.07
N SER A 433 -28.81 -9.57 -22.31
CA SER A 433 -29.40 -10.35 -23.42
C SER A 433 -28.75 -11.72 -23.65
N SER A 434 -27.43 -11.86 -23.52
CA SER A 434 -26.78 -13.18 -23.60
C SER A 434 -27.16 -14.13 -22.45
N ALA A 435 -27.73 -13.60 -21.35
CA ALA A 435 -28.23 -14.41 -20.24
C ALA A 435 -29.70 -14.81 -20.39
N ALA A 436 -30.33 -14.61 -21.56
CA ALA A 436 -31.77 -14.83 -21.77
C ALA A 436 -32.25 -16.25 -21.42
N GLU A 437 -31.39 -17.27 -21.47
CA GLU A 437 -31.74 -18.65 -21.05
C GLU A 437 -31.53 -18.92 -19.56
N ILE A 438 -31.05 -17.93 -18.79
CA ILE A 438 -30.69 -18.07 -17.37
C ILE A 438 -31.73 -17.32 -16.52
N ASP A 439 -32.39 -18.06 -15.64
CA ASP A 439 -33.23 -17.50 -14.57
C ASP A 439 -32.59 -17.78 -13.20
N ILE A 440 -32.29 -16.72 -12.44
CA ILE A 440 -31.79 -16.80 -11.07
C ILE A 440 -32.85 -16.44 -10.02
N GLY A 441 -34.11 -16.34 -10.42
CA GLY A 441 -35.25 -15.94 -9.59
C GLY A 441 -35.65 -14.47 -9.75
N LEU A 442 -35.19 -13.76 -10.78
CA LEU A 442 -35.69 -12.41 -11.14
C LEU A 442 -36.29 -12.41 -12.56
N GLY A 443 -36.49 -13.58 -13.13
CA GLY A 443 -36.87 -13.79 -14.52
C GLY A 443 -35.66 -14.00 -15.44
N PHE A 444 -35.94 -14.63 -16.59
CA PHE A 444 -34.96 -14.94 -17.61
C PHE A 444 -34.20 -13.69 -18.11
N GLY A 445 -32.87 -13.78 -18.19
CA GLY A 445 -31.99 -12.66 -18.57
C GLY A 445 -31.70 -11.65 -17.47
N TRP A 446 -32.45 -11.68 -16.36
CA TRP A 446 -32.28 -10.75 -15.24
C TRP A 446 -31.41 -11.34 -14.13
N SER A 447 -30.58 -10.48 -13.54
CA SER A 447 -29.79 -10.75 -12.35
C SER A 447 -29.87 -9.59 -11.35
N HIS A 448 -29.25 -9.74 -10.18
CA HIS A 448 -29.22 -8.68 -9.17
C HIS A 448 -27.90 -8.64 -8.40
N SER A 449 -27.58 -7.52 -7.75
CA SER A 449 -26.27 -7.26 -7.12
C SER A 449 -25.85 -8.24 -5.99
N LEU A 450 -26.75 -9.11 -5.51
CA LEU A 450 -26.44 -10.18 -4.55
C LEU A 450 -26.23 -11.56 -5.21
N ALA A 451 -26.33 -11.66 -6.54
CA ALA A 451 -26.29 -12.90 -7.31
C ALA A 451 -24.88 -13.48 -7.55
N HIS A 452 -23.91 -13.07 -6.76
CA HIS A 452 -22.56 -13.63 -6.82
C HIS A 452 -22.52 -15.08 -6.30
N ARG A 453 -21.80 -15.95 -7.01
CA ARG A 453 -21.63 -17.36 -6.63
C ARG A 453 -20.30 -17.92 -7.13
N LEU A 454 -19.83 -18.97 -6.49
CA LEU A 454 -18.70 -19.76 -6.98
C LEU A 454 -19.19 -21.15 -7.42
N ALA A 455 -18.75 -21.57 -8.60
CA ALA A 455 -18.92 -22.93 -9.10
C ALA A 455 -17.55 -23.64 -9.08
N PHE A 456 -17.50 -24.86 -8.56
CA PHE A 456 -16.27 -25.64 -8.48
C PHE A 456 -16.22 -26.63 -9.65
N GLU A 457 -15.15 -26.56 -10.44
CA GLU A 457 -14.93 -27.36 -11.65
C GLU A 457 -13.55 -28.03 -11.60
N GLY A 458 -13.45 -29.17 -10.92
CA GLY A 458 -12.18 -29.87 -10.72
C GLY A 458 -11.20 -29.00 -9.92
N ASP A 459 -10.02 -28.73 -10.48
CA ASP A 459 -8.98 -27.90 -9.85
C ASP A 459 -9.20 -26.38 -10.02
N PHE A 460 -10.39 -25.98 -10.46
CA PHE A 460 -10.74 -24.59 -10.73
C PHE A 460 -11.99 -24.16 -9.98
N VAL A 461 -12.02 -22.86 -9.68
CA VAL A 461 -13.19 -22.17 -9.17
C VAL A 461 -13.60 -21.10 -10.16
N VAL A 462 -14.86 -21.14 -10.57
CA VAL A 462 -15.46 -20.17 -11.49
C VAL A 462 -16.30 -19.22 -10.66
N TRP A 463 -15.88 -17.97 -10.59
CA TRP A 463 -16.69 -16.90 -10.06
C TRP A 463 -17.71 -16.48 -11.12
N VAL A 464 -18.99 -16.57 -10.76
CA VAL A 464 -20.07 -15.98 -11.53
C VAL A 464 -20.53 -14.73 -10.81
N ASP A 465 -20.32 -13.57 -11.44
CA ASP A 465 -20.65 -12.28 -10.85
C ASP A 465 -22.14 -11.95 -10.95
N HIS A 466 -22.53 -10.80 -10.38
CA HIS A 466 -23.92 -10.34 -10.43
C HIS A 466 -24.39 -9.94 -11.84
N GLU A 467 -23.52 -9.91 -12.85
CA GLU A 467 -23.86 -9.68 -14.25
C GLU A 467 -23.91 -10.99 -15.07
N ASN A 468 -23.83 -12.15 -14.40
CA ASN A 468 -23.67 -13.48 -15.00
C ASN A 468 -22.39 -13.69 -15.81
N ARG A 469 -21.37 -12.84 -15.64
CA ARG A 469 -20.05 -13.08 -16.25
C ARG A 469 -19.31 -14.15 -15.46
N ARG A 470 -18.53 -14.96 -16.18
CA ARG A 470 -17.76 -16.09 -15.64
C ARG A 470 -16.27 -15.77 -15.69
N THR A 471 -15.64 -15.68 -14.53
CA THR A 471 -14.18 -15.57 -14.38
C THR A 471 -13.64 -16.83 -13.74
N ARG A 472 -12.67 -17.46 -14.37
CA ARG A 472 -12.06 -18.71 -13.91
C ARG A 472 -10.78 -18.40 -13.13
N PHE A 473 -10.63 -19.03 -11.98
CA PHE A 473 -9.41 -19.05 -11.19
C PHE A 473 -9.00 -20.51 -10.94
N PRO A 474 -7.70 -20.84 -10.88
CA PRO A 474 -7.24 -22.03 -10.18
C PRO A 474 -7.80 -22.04 -8.74
N LEU A 475 -8.09 -23.21 -8.17
CA LEU A 475 -8.60 -23.31 -6.81
C LEU A 475 -7.53 -22.86 -5.80
N PRO A 476 -7.81 -21.86 -4.93
CA PRO A 476 -6.87 -21.45 -3.88
C PRO A 476 -6.52 -22.60 -2.94
N SER A 477 -5.27 -22.61 -2.48
CA SER A 477 -4.75 -23.64 -1.58
C SER A 477 -3.76 -23.03 -0.59
N ALA A 478 -3.38 -23.74 0.46
CA ALA A 478 -2.35 -23.26 1.38
C ALA A 478 -1.02 -22.92 0.68
N ALA A 479 -0.72 -23.57 -0.45
CA ALA A 479 0.45 -23.28 -1.28
C ALA A 479 0.26 -22.08 -2.22
N ARG A 480 -0.99 -21.72 -2.56
CA ARG A 480 -1.39 -20.63 -3.45
C ARG A 480 -2.60 -19.91 -2.85
N PRO A 481 -2.40 -19.15 -1.77
CA PRO A 481 -3.51 -18.60 -0.98
C PRO A 481 -4.17 -17.39 -1.65
N ALA A 482 -3.50 -16.76 -2.62
CA ALA A 482 -3.95 -15.58 -3.33
C ALA A 482 -3.72 -15.78 -4.84
N ILE A 483 -4.77 -15.61 -5.63
CA ILE A 483 -4.71 -15.75 -7.08
C ILE A 483 -5.37 -14.53 -7.70
N HIS A 484 -4.64 -13.86 -8.59
CA HIS A 484 -5.07 -12.67 -9.28
C HIS A 484 -5.64 -13.03 -10.66
N ASN A 485 -6.54 -12.18 -11.16
CA ASN A 485 -6.90 -12.10 -12.56
C ASN A 485 -6.85 -10.62 -12.95
N SER A 486 -5.70 -10.22 -13.47
CA SER A 486 -5.42 -8.83 -13.82
C SER A 486 -6.38 -8.25 -14.85
N LEU A 487 -6.82 -9.04 -15.83
CA LEU A 487 -7.80 -8.60 -16.85
C LEU A 487 -9.20 -8.37 -16.29
N SER A 488 -9.62 -9.20 -15.34
CA SER A 488 -10.92 -9.06 -14.66
C SER A 488 -10.87 -8.09 -13.47
N ARG A 489 -9.69 -7.51 -13.16
CA ARG A 489 -9.46 -6.63 -12.00
C ARG A 489 -9.95 -7.27 -10.69
N ALA A 490 -9.76 -8.59 -10.57
CA ALA A 490 -10.29 -9.39 -9.48
C ALA A 490 -9.20 -10.29 -8.90
N ALA A 491 -9.34 -10.67 -7.64
CA ALA A 491 -8.49 -11.65 -7.00
C ALA A 491 -9.32 -12.53 -6.06
N ILE A 492 -8.91 -13.79 -5.90
CA ILE A 492 -9.54 -14.74 -4.98
C ILE A 492 -8.52 -15.25 -3.96
N PHE A 493 -8.96 -15.34 -2.71
CA PHE A 493 -8.12 -15.65 -1.55
C PHE A 493 -8.77 -16.72 -0.67
N LEU A 494 -7.95 -17.47 0.06
CA LEU A 494 -8.42 -18.20 1.24
C LEU A 494 -8.74 -17.21 2.37
N GLY A 495 -9.92 -17.34 2.98
CA GLY A 495 -10.28 -16.59 4.18
C GLY A 495 -9.69 -17.19 5.46
N ASP A 496 -9.85 -16.48 6.56
CA ASP A 496 -9.38 -16.91 7.88
C ASP A 496 -10.20 -18.09 8.45
N GLU A 497 -11.44 -18.24 7.97
CA GLU A 497 -12.35 -19.27 8.40
C GLU A 497 -12.27 -20.51 7.49
N PRO A 498 -12.49 -21.73 8.04
CA PRO A 498 -12.47 -22.95 7.23
C PRO A 498 -13.43 -22.87 6.04
N GLU A 499 -12.94 -23.23 4.86
CA GLU A 499 -13.68 -23.24 3.59
C GLU A 499 -14.18 -21.86 3.13
N GLU A 500 -13.72 -20.77 3.75
CA GLU A 500 -14.02 -19.43 3.29
C GLU A 500 -13.14 -19.07 2.08
N LEU A 501 -13.79 -18.61 1.01
CA LEU A 501 -13.13 -17.98 -0.12
C LEU A 501 -13.55 -16.52 -0.17
N ILE A 502 -12.58 -15.62 -0.28
CA ILE A 502 -12.81 -14.17 -0.37
C ILE A 502 -12.47 -13.74 -1.79
N LEU A 503 -13.38 -13.04 -2.45
CA LEU A 503 -13.14 -12.44 -3.76
C LEU A 503 -13.05 -10.92 -3.61
N ALA A 504 -11.92 -10.33 -4.00
CA ALA A 504 -11.74 -8.89 -4.03
C ALA A 504 -11.90 -8.35 -5.45
N LEU A 505 -12.61 -7.23 -5.58
CA LEU A 505 -12.69 -6.47 -6.82
C LEU A 505 -11.93 -5.16 -6.67
N ALA A 506 -11.04 -4.88 -7.62
CA ALA A 506 -10.38 -3.59 -7.71
C ALA A 506 -11.33 -2.56 -8.34
N GLY A 507 -11.39 -1.37 -7.74
CA GLY A 507 -12.27 -0.27 -8.14
C GLY A 507 -12.19 0.89 -7.14
N GLU A 508 -12.94 1.97 -7.38
CA GLU A 508 -12.97 3.16 -6.50
C GLU A 508 -13.37 2.84 -5.06
N THR A 509 -14.22 1.82 -4.87
CA THR A 509 -14.55 1.25 -3.56
C THR A 509 -14.21 -0.23 -3.55
N ALA A 510 -13.12 -0.60 -2.88
CA ALA A 510 -12.71 -2.00 -2.74
C ALA A 510 -13.78 -2.77 -1.96
N ARG A 511 -14.35 -3.81 -2.59
CA ARG A 511 -15.31 -4.72 -1.96
C ARG A 511 -14.73 -6.13 -1.92
N PHE A 512 -14.96 -6.80 -0.80
CA PHE A 512 -14.60 -8.18 -0.55
C PHE A 512 -15.89 -9.01 -0.42
N TYR A 513 -16.06 -9.99 -1.28
CA TYR A 513 -17.19 -10.90 -1.28
C TYR A 513 -16.77 -12.21 -0.63
N HIS A 514 -17.41 -12.55 0.48
CA HIS A 514 -17.10 -13.74 1.27
C HIS A 514 -18.01 -14.88 0.84
N PHE A 515 -17.42 -16.03 0.55
CA PHE A 515 -18.13 -17.24 0.14
C PHE A 515 -17.82 -18.40 1.07
N ARG A 516 -18.83 -19.22 1.34
CA ARG A 516 -18.68 -20.57 1.92
C ARG A 516 -19.48 -21.55 1.09
N ALA A 517 -18.90 -22.71 0.78
CA ALA A 517 -19.51 -23.70 -0.13
C ALA A 517 -20.03 -23.08 -1.45
N GLY A 518 -19.33 -22.05 -1.95
CA GLY A 518 -19.67 -21.32 -3.17
C GLY A 518 -20.88 -20.40 -3.09
N ARG A 519 -21.42 -20.14 -1.88
CA ARG A 519 -22.50 -19.19 -1.63
C ARG A 519 -21.98 -17.92 -1.00
N LEU A 520 -22.45 -16.76 -1.48
CA LEU A 520 -22.17 -15.48 -0.85
C LEU A 520 -22.76 -15.45 0.57
N THR A 521 -21.91 -15.16 1.56
CA THR A 521 -22.25 -15.07 2.99
C THR A 521 -22.07 -13.66 3.56
N ALA A 522 -21.18 -12.85 3.00
CA ALA A 522 -20.99 -11.47 3.41
C ALA A 522 -20.31 -10.61 2.33
N ILE A 523 -20.43 -9.30 2.49
CA ILE A 523 -19.69 -8.30 1.71
C ILE A 523 -19.00 -7.38 2.72
N SER A 524 -17.69 -7.15 2.59
CA SER A 524 -16.97 -6.20 3.42
C SER A 524 -16.17 -5.19 2.61
N ASP A 525 -15.69 -4.15 3.28
CA ASP A 525 -14.72 -3.21 2.73
C ASP A 525 -13.33 -3.38 3.38
N ALA A 526 -12.38 -2.53 2.98
CA ALA A 526 -11.01 -2.54 3.51
C ALA A 526 -10.90 -2.07 4.97
N TYR A 527 -11.96 -1.46 5.52
CA TYR A 527 -12.01 -0.99 6.91
C TYR A 527 -12.68 -2.00 7.85
N GLY A 528 -13.10 -3.15 7.34
CA GLY A 528 -13.76 -4.20 8.10
C GLY A 528 -15.26 -3.98 8.32
N ASN A 529 -15.86 -2.96 7.69
CA ASN A 529 -17.32 -2.82 7.70
C ASN A 529 -17.92 -3.99 6.90
N ARG A 530 -19.00 -4.60 7.41
CA ARG A 530 -19.50 -5.87 6.87
C ARG A 530 -21.01 -5.91 6.77
N LEU A 531 -21.49 -6.28 5.59
CA LEU A 531 -22.88 -6.66 5.33
C LEU A 531 -22.99 -8.19 5.40
N THR A 532 -23.95 -8.70 6.16
CA THR A 532 -24.14 -10.13 6.34
C THR A 532 -25.32 -10.62 5.52
N VAL A 533 -25.11 -11.67 4.73
CA VAL A 533 -26.14 -12.31 3.91
C VAL A 533 -26.74 -13.47 4.67
N GLN A 534 -28.03 -13.39 4.97
CA GLN A 534 -28.80 -14.46 5.58
C GLN A 534 -29.64 -15.16 4.52
N ARG A 535 -29.69 -16.49 4.57
CA ARG A 535 -30.44 -17.31 3.62
C ARG A 535 -31.63 -18.01 4.27
N ASP A 536 -32.66 -18.26 3.48
CA ASP A 536 -33.79 -19.07 3.91
C ASP A 536 -33.49 -20.58 3.84
N ARG A 537 -34.48 -21.40 4.20
CA ARG A 537 -34.36 -22.87 4.17
C ARG A 537 -34.23 -23.46 2.77
N SER A 538 -34.53 -22.68 1.74
CA SER A 538 -34.37 -23.05 0.33
C SER A 538 -33.04 -22.53 -0.24
N ASP A 539 -32.12 -22.09 0.63
CA ASP A 539 -30.80 -21.55 0.27
C ASP A 539 -30.84 -20.26 -0.58
N ARG A 540 -31.94 -19.51 -0.52
CA ARG A 540 -32.07 -18.21 -1.22
C ARG A 540 -31.70 -17.07 -0.28
N VAL A 541 -31.18 -15.98 -0.85
CA VAL A 541 -30.87 -14.78 -0.04
C VAL A 541 -32.17 -14.20 0.49
N GLN A 542 -32.34 -14.23 1.82
CA GLN A 542 -33.51 -13.70 2.50
C GLN A 542 -33.25 -12.28 3.01
N ARG A 543 -32.08 -12.02 3.58
CA ARG A 543 -31.77 -10.72 4.21
C ARG A 543 -30.33 -10.30 3.94
N LEU A 544 -30.13 -9.01 3.70
CA LEU A 544 -28.84 -8.34 3.75
C LEU A 544 -28.82 -7.38 4.94
N ASP A 545 -28.07 -7.71 5.99
CA ASP A 545 -28.02 -6.97 7.26
C ASP A 545 -26.74 -6.12 7.34
N ASN A 546 -26.85 -4.85 7.71
CA ASN A 546 -25.70 -3.96 7.88
C ASN A 546 -25.07 -4.00 9.29
N GLY A 547 -25.61 -4.80 10.21
CA GLY A 547 -25.11 -4.91 11.59
C GLY A 547 -25.43 -3.70 12.49
N ALA A 548 -26.08 -2.67 11.94
CA ALA A 548 -26.48 -1.45 12.64
C ALA A 548 -28.02 -1.34 12.73
N GLY A 549 -28.71 -2.49 12.78
CA GLY A 549 -30.15 -2.57 12.94
C GLY A 549 -30.95 -2.18 11.70
N ARG A 550 -30.35 -2.21 10.51
CA ARG A 550 -31.04 -1.98 9.22
C ARG A 550 -30.71 -3.09 8.24
N SER A 551 -31.66 -3.45 7.40
CA SER A 551 -31.46 -4.52 6.42
C SER A 551 -32.39 -4.40 5.21
N LEU A 552 -32.02 -5.09 4.14
CA LEU A 552 -32.94 -5.40 3.04
C LEU A 552 -33.49 -6.81 3.23
N LEU A 553 -34.81 -6.95 3.18
CA LEU A 553 -35.50 -8.24 3.12
C LEU A 553 -35.93 -8.52 1.68
N LEU A 554 -35.50 -9.67 1.15
CA LEU A 554 -35.90 -10.16 -0.15
C LEU A 554 -37.11 -11.09 0.01
N ARG A 555 -38.24 -10.74 -0.62
CA ARG A 555 -39.48 -11.51 -0.59
C ARG A 555 -39.64 -12.34 -1.84
N TYR A 556 -40.05 -13.59 -1.70
CA TYR A 556 -40.21 -14.50 -2.83
C TYR A 556 -41.58 -15.16 -2.87
N ASP A 557 -42.04 -15.45 -4.09
CA ASP A 557 -43.07 -16.45 -4.36
C ASP A 557 -42.42 -17.65 -5.08
N ARG A 558 -42.50 -18.83 -4.46
CA ARG A 558 -41.81 -20.06 -4.87
C ARG A 558 -40.31 -19.90 -5.08
N ALA A 559 -39.84 -19.57 -6.28
CA ALA A 559 -38.44 -19.32 -6.62
C ALA A 559 -38.19 -17.86 -7.02
N GLN A 560 -39.25 -17.12 -7.39
CA GLN A 560 -39.16 -15.77 -7.95
C GLN A 560 -39.16 -14.71 -6.84
N LEU A 561 -38.24 -13.75 -6.95
CA LEU A 561 -38.16 -12.57 -6.12
C LEU A 561 -39.31 -11.63 -6.50
N VAL A 562 -40.23 -11.40 -5.58
CA VAL A 562 -41.41 -10.55 -5.80
C VAL A 562 -41.27 -9.16 -5.20
N GLY A 563 -40.20 -8.90 -4.46
CA GLY A 563 -39.86 -7.55 -4.01
C GLY A 563 -38.76 -7.48 -2.97
N VAL A 564 -38.34 -6.26 -2.67
CA VAL A 564 -37.33 -5.94 -1.64
C VAL A 564 -37.92 -4.92 -0.69
N ASP A 565 -37.81 -5.20 0.61
CA ASP A 565 -38.30 -4.33 1.67
C ASP A 565 -37.13 -3.79 2.51
N TYR A 566 -37.20 -2.53 2.93
CA TYR A 566 -36.32 -1.96 3.93
C TYR A 566 -36.84 -2.33 5.33
N GLN A 567 -35.98 -2.90 6.16
CA GLN A 567 -36.33 -3.30 7.52
C GLN A 567 -35.43 -2.66 8.57
N VAL A 568 -36.04 -2.32 9.71
CA VAL A 568 -35.36 -1.79 10.89
C VAL A 568 -35.52 -2.79 12.05
N PHE A 569 -34.48 -2.95 12.84
CA PHE A 569 -34.50 -3.76 14.05
C PHE A 569 -34.83 -2.88 15.26
N HIS A 570 -36.01 -3.09 15.85
CA HIS A 570 -36.42 -2.42 17.08
C HIS A 570 -37.19 -3.39 17.99
N ASP A 571 -37.14 -3.18 19.30
CA ASP A 571 -37.83 -4.01 20.30
C ASP A 571 -37.54 -5.53 20.18
N GLY A 572 -36.32 -5.88 19.73
CA GLY A 572 -35.89 -7.27 19.58
C GLY A 572 -36.44 -7.98 18.34
N ALA A 573 -37.08 -7.27 17.41
CA ALA A 573 -37.62 -7.84 16.17
C ALA A 573 -37.33 -6.96 14.95
N TRP A 574 -37.29 -7.58 13.78
CA TRP A 574 -37.25 -6.88 12.51
C TRP A 574 -38.67 -6.47 12.10
N SER A 575 -38.85 -5.21 11.72
CA SER A 575 -40.09 -4.70 11.14
C SER A 575 -39.81 -4.10 9.77
N THR A 576 -40.75 -4.28 8.84
CA THR A 576 -40.69 -3.61 7.53
C THR A 576 -41.11 -2.17 7.68
N GLU A 577 -40.22 -1.25 7.28
CA GLU A 577 -40.50 0.18 7.25
C GLU A 577 -41.11 0.60 5.91
N GLN A 578 -40.59 0.04 4.81
CA GLN A 578 -41.04 0.37 3.46
C GLN A 578 -40.78 -0.78 2.48
N ALA A 579 -41.72 -1.05 1.56
CA ALA A 579 -41.45 -1.85 0.38
C ALA A 579 -40.74 -0.97 -0.67
N LEU A 580 -39.50 -1.29 -1.02
CA LEU A 580 -38.67 -0.48 -1.92
C LEU A 580 -38.98 -0.75 -3.39
N VAL A 581 -39.25 -2.02 -3.70
CA VAL A 581 -39.61 -2.46 -5.05
C VAL A 581 -40.49 -3.71 -5.00
N SER A 582 -41.40 -3.87 -5.96
CA SER A 582 -42.16 -5.09 -6.19
C SER A 582 -42.09 -5.50 -7.66
N TYR A 583 -42.05 -6.81 -7.90
CA TYR A 583 -41.89 -7.40 -9.22
C TYR A 583 -43.09 -8.26 -9.58
N ARG A 584 -43.43 -8.30 -10.87
CA ARG A 584 -44.47 -9.18 -11.40
C ARG A 584 -43.98 -9.93 -12.63
N TYR A 585 -44.51 -11.15 -12.74
CA TYR A 585 -44.13 -12.10 -13.76
C TYR A 585 -45.34 -12.58 -14.54
N ASP A 586 -45.09 -13.02 -15.77
CA ASP A 586 -46.05 -13.76 -16.56
C ASP A 586 -45.96 -15.28 -16.30
N ALA A 587 -46.66 -16.08 -17.11
CA ALA A 587 -46.67 -17.54 -17.00
C ALA A 587 -45.34 -18.19 -17.44
N TYR A 588 -44.51 -17.49 -18.22
CA TYR A 588 -43.20 -17.95 -18.68
C TYR A 588 -42.06 -17.50 -17.75
N GLN A 589 -42.40 -16.83 -16.63
CA GLN A 589 -41.45 -16.27 -15.66
C GLN A 589 -40.63 -15.11 -16.22
N HIS A 590 -41.18 -14.37 -17.19
CA HIS A 590 -40.61 -13.09 -17.62
C HIS A 590 -40.96 -11.98 -16.63
N LEU A 591 -39.99 -11.13 -16.29
CA LEU A 591 -40.23 -9.94 -15.48
C LEU A 591 -40.99 -8.90 -16.33
N ILE A 592 -42.30 -8.79 -16.15
CA ILE A 592 -43.16 -7.91 -16.97
C ILE A 592 -43.41 -6.53 -16.35
N GLU A 593 -43.21 -6.39 -15.04
CA GLU A 593 -43.39 -5.11 -14.35
C GLU A 593 -42.54 -5.04 -13.08
N ALA A 594 -41.91 -3.89 -12.88
CA ALA A 594 -41.24 -3.54 -11.63
C ALA A 594 -41.75 -2.18 -11.15
N THR A 595 -42.28 -2.16 -9.93
CA THR A 595 -42.89 -0.98 -9.30
C THR A 595 -42.02 -0.53 -8.13
N ASN A 596 -41.57 0.72 -8.14
CA ASN A 596 -40.77 1.29 -7.06
C ASN A 596 -41.62 1.72 -5.85
N ALA A 597 -40.96 2.22 -4.80
CA ALA A 597 -41.59 2.62 -3.54
C ALA A 597 -42.65 3.72 -3.65
N VAL A 598 -42.64 4.54 -4.72
CA VAL A 598 -43.63 5.61 -4.96
C VAL A 598 -44.76 5.19 -5.91
N GLY A 599 -44.73 3.95 -6.41
CA GLY A 599 -45.75 3.40 -7.30
C GLY A 599 -45.45 3.57 -8.79
N ASP A 600 -44.33 4.19 -9.15
CA ASP A 600 -43.90 4.28 -10.55
C ASP A 600 -43.47 2.90 -11.04
N SER A 601 -43.88 2.54 -12.25
CA SER A 601 -43.66 1.20 -12.80
C SER A 601 -42.97 1.24 -14.15
N GLU A 602 -41.98 0.37 -14.33
CA GLU A 602 -41.45 0.01 -15.66
C GLU A 602 -42.04 -1.32 -16.12
N ARG A 603 -42.34 -1.43 -17.41
CA ARG A 603 -42.89 -2.66 -18.03
C ARG A 603 -41.98 -3.18 -19.12
N TYR A 604 -41.98 -4.50 -19.30
CA TYR A 604 -41.15 -5.18 -20.30
C TYR A 604 -41.97 -6.22 -21.06
N ASP A 605 -41.74 -6.28 -22.37
CA ASP A 605 -42.26 -7.33 -23.25
C ASP A 605 -41.11 -8.07 -23.91
N TYR A 606 -41.31 -9.36 -24.20
CA TYR A 606 -40.28 -10.30 -24.62
C TYR A 606 -40.71 -11.09 -25.86
N ASP A 607 -39.75 -11.68 -26.54
CA ASP A 607 -40.00 -12.73 -27.53
C ASP A 607 -40.04 -14.14 -26.89
N ASP A 608 -40.27 -15.16 -27.72
CA ASP A 608 -40.30 -16.57 -27.29
C ASP A 608 -38.93 -17.06 -26.78
N ALA A 609 -37.84 -16.38 -27.14
CA ALA A 609 -36.47 -16.65 -26.68
C ALA A 609 -36.08 -15.85 -25.43
N HIS A 610 -37.06 -15.17 -24.79
CA HIS A 610 -36.90 -14.42 -23.55
C HIS A 610 -36.06 -13.15 -23.69
N VAL A 611 -35.90 -12.65 -24.92
CA VAL A 611 -35.18 -11.42 -25.20
C VAL A 611 -36.15 -10.23 -25.19
N ILE A 612 -35.79 -9.14 -24.51
CA ILE A 612 -36.61 -7.91 -24.43
C ILE A 612 -36.87 -7.34 -25.84
N LEU A 613 -38.15 -7.14 -26.16
CA LEU A 613 -38.63 -6.43 -27.36
C LEU A 613 -39.08 -5.01 -27.06
N GLN A 614 -39.61 -4.77 -25.85
CA GLN A 614 -40.09 -3.46 -25.44
C GLN A 614 -39.78 -3.19 -23.96
N ARG A 615 -39.43 -1.93 -23.67
CA ARG A 615 -39.33 -1.38 -22.32
C ARG A 615 -40.13 -0.10 -22.27
N GLN A 616 -41.11 -0.05 -21.39
CA GLN A 616 -41.89 1.14 -21.10
C GLN A 616 -41.45 1.73 -19.76
N LEU A 617 -41.01 3.00 -19.77
CA LEU A 617 -40.68 3.74 -18.56
C LEU A 617 -41.94 4.25 -17.86
N ALA A 618 -41.82 4.60 -16.58
CA ALA A 618 -42.91 5.17 -15.78
C ALA A 618 -43.56 6.42 -16.40
N GLY A 619 -42.78 7.25 -17.10
CA GLY A 619 -43.27 8.42 -17.84
C GLY A 619 -44.02 8.11 -19.14
N GLY A 620 -44.20 6.84 -19.49
CA GLY A 620 -44.91 6.38 -20.69
C GLY A 620 -44.04 6.25 -21.95
N ALA A 621 -42.80 6.76 -21.93
CA ALA A 621 -41.84 6.56 -23.02
C ALA A 621 -41.56 5.06 -23.21
N SER A 622 -41.53 4.60 -24.46
CA SER A 622 -41.25 3.21 -24.80
C SER A 622 -40.05 3.10 -25.73
N PHE A 623 -39.18 2.14 -25.44
CA PHE A 623 -38.04 1.74 -26.25
C PHE A 623 -38.35 0.37 -26.84
N PHE A 624 -37.93 0.15 -28.08
CA PHE A 624 -38.16 -1.10 -28.82
C PHE A 624 -36.85 -1.63 -29.35
N TRP A 625 -36.69 -2.95 -29.33
CA TRP A 625 -35.52 -3.65 -29.85
C TRP A 625 -35.94 -4.59 -30.99
N GLU A 626 -35.06 -4.69 -31.99
CA GLU A 626 -35.13 -5.70 -33.04
C GLU A 626 -33.78 -6.41 -33.08
N TRP A 627 -33.80 -7.74 -32.98
CA TRP A 627 -32.59 -8.56 -32.78
C TRP A 627 -32.24 -9.31 -34.07
N GLU A 628 -31.05 -9.05 -34.61
CA GLU A 628 -30.51 -9.83 -35.73
C GLU A 628 -29.65 -10.99 -35.19
N ARG A 629 -30.22 -12.21 -35.21
CA ARG A 629 -29.71 -13.55 -34.80
C ARG A 629 -30.39 -14.06 -33.52
N SER A 630 -30.42 -15.39 -33.36
CA SER A 630 -30.78 -16.06 -32.11
C SER A 630 -29.74 -15.70 -31.04
N GLY A 631 -30.23 -15.24 -29.88
CA GLY A 631 -29.43 -14.76 -28.75
C GLY A 631 -28.36 -15.73 -28.26
#